data_AF-A0A1F4C0J2-F1
#
_entry.id   AF-A0A1F4C0J2-F1
#
_cell.length_a   1.000
_cell.length_b   1.000
_cell.length_c   1.000
_cell.angle_alpha   90.00
_cell.angle_beta   90.00
_cell.angle_gamma   90.00
#
_symmetry.space_group_name_H-M   'P 1'
#
loop_
_entity.id
_entity.type
_entity.pdbx_description
1 polymer ?
#
loop_
_entity_poly.entity_id
_entity_poly.type
_entity_poly.pdbx_seq_one_letter_code
_entity_poly.pdbx_strand_id
1 'polypeptide(L)' 'MIEDAMDEPIHPVQLEGLRRMTPAQKLEMLCALYEAGIQLRMAGLRMVHPDWTDERLQFEARRSLLHAGT' A
#
# COMPACT_ATOMS: atom_id res chain seq x y z
N MET A 1 3.98 21.84 -2.60
CA MET A 1 3.11 21.51 -3.74
C MET A 1 2.98 20.00 -3.88
N ILE A 2 2.28 19.34 -2.95
CA ILE A 2 1.75 17.98 -3.09
C ILE A 2 0.46 17.98 -2.26
N GLU A 3 -0.58 18.63 -2.78
CA GLU A 3 -1.93 18.60 -2.16
C GLU A 3 -2.95 17.91 -3.08
N ASP A 4 -2.58 17.56 -4.32
CA ASP A 4 -3.54 17.20 -5.39
C ASP A 4 -3.50 15.72 -5.83
N ALA A 5 -2.54 14.93 -5.34
CA ALA A 5 -2.39 13.53 -5.79
C ALA A 5 -3.42 12.55 -5.17
N MET A 6 -4.12 12.96 -4.10
CA MET A 6 -5.04 12.08 -3.36
C MET A 6 -6.48 12.10 -3.89
N ASP A 7 -6.80 13.01 -4.82
CA ASP A 7 -8.14 13.19 -5.41
C ASP A 7 -8.21 12.75 -6.89
N GLU A 8 -7.25 11.97 -7.38
CA GLU A 8 -7.33 11.44 -8.74
C GLU A 8 -8.52 10.46 -8.86
N PRO A 9 -9.50 10.73 -9.74
CA PRO A 9 -10.65 9.85 -9.88
C PRO A 9 -10.21 8.48 -10.40
N ILE A 10 -10.74 7.41 -9.79
CA ILE A 10 -10.49 6.03 -10.25
C ILE A 10 -10.80 5.93 -11.74
N HIS A 11 -9.82 5.48 -12.52
CA HIS A 11 -9.97 5.36 -13.96
C HIS A 11 -11.16 4.45 -14.31
N PRO A 12 -12.01 4.77 -15.32
CA PRO A 12 -13.23 4.00 -15.60
C PRO A 12 -13.02 2.49 -15.79
N VAL A 13 -11.89 2.09 -16.37
CA VAL A 13 -11.51 0.67 -16.53
C VAL A 13 -11.31 -0.02 -15.17
N GLN A 14 -10.66 0.65 -14.22
CA GLN A 14 -10.46 0.11 -12.87
C GLN A 14 -11.80 0.01 -12.14
N LEU A 15 -12.65 1.03 -12.27
CA LEU A 15 -13.98 1.03 -11.67
C LEU A 15 -14.85 -0.12 -12.19
N GLU A 16 -14.82 -0.38 -13.50
CA GLU A 16 -15.55 -1.50 -14.10
C GLU A 16 -15.00 -2.85 -13.63
N GLY A 17 -13.68 -2.99 -13.50
CA GLY A 17 -13.06 -4.16 -12.89
C GLY A 17 -13.55 -4.41 -11.46
N LEU A 18 -13.57 -3.37 -10.62
CA LEU A 18 -14.06 -3.43 -9.25
C LEU A 18 -15.55 -3.75 -9.15
N ARG A 19 -16.37 -3.31 -10.11
CA ARG A 19 -17.81 -3.63 -10.16
C ARG A 19 -18.07 -5.11 -10.46
N ARG A 20 -17.20 -5.76 -11.24
CA ARG A 20 -17.33 -7.18 -11.59
C ARG A 20 -16.84 -8.13 -10.51
N MET A 21 -16.03 -7.65 -9.56
CA MET A 21 -15.54 -8.46 -8.46
C MET A 21 -16.64 -8.78 -7.45
N THR A 22 -16.67 -10.03 -7.02
CA THR A 22 -17.39 -10.45 -5.81
C THR A 22 -16.77 -9.79 -4.56
N PRO A 23 -17.51 -9.70 -3.44
CA PRO A 23 -16.95 -9.19 -2.18
C PRO A 23 -15.67 -9.92 -1.72
N ALA A 24 -15.61 -11.25 -1.90
CA ALA A 24 -14.44 -12.04 -1.52
C ALA A 24 -13.19 -11.66 -2.34
N GLN A 25 -13.35 -11.47 -3.66
CA GLN A 25 -12.26 -11.04 -4.54
C GLN A 25 -11.76 -9.64 -4.19
N LYS A 26 -12.66 -8.73 -3.77
CA LYS A 26 -12.25 -7.39 -3.29
C LYS A 26 -11.40 -7.50 -2.03
N LEU A 27 -11.79 -8.36 -1.10
CA LEU A 27 -11.03 -8.58 0.13
C LEU A 27 -9.65 -9.16 -0.19
N GLU A 28 -9.58 -10.17 -1.05
CA GLU A 28 -8.32 -10.76 -1.50
C GLU A 28 -7.39 -9.72 -2.15
N MET A 29 -7.94 -8.89 -3.04
CA MET A 29 -7.21 -7.80 -3.67
C MET A 29 -6.68 -6.78 -2.65
N LEU A 30 -7.49 -6.40 -1.65
CA LEU A 30 -7.06 -5.49 -0.58
C LEU A 30 -5.94 -6.10 0.27
N CYS A 31 -6.03 -7.39 0.59
CA CYS A 31 -4.95 -8.09 1.30
C CYS A 31 -3.65 -8.11 0.48
N ALA A 32 -3.74 -8.40 -0.82
CA ALA A 32 -2.58 -8.36 -1.71
C ALA A 32 -1.97 -6.94 -1.80
N LEU A 33 -2.82 -5.91 -1.86
CA LEU A 33 -2.38 -4.52 -1.88
C LEU A 33 -1.69 -4.12 -0.58
N TYR A 34 -2.19 -4.57 0.57
CA TYR A 34 -1.56 -4.34 1.87
C TYR A 34 -0.16 -4.94 1.95
N GLU A 35 0.00 -6.20 1.52
CA GLU A 35 1.32 -6.85 1.46
C GLU A 35 2.27 -6.13 0.50
N ALA A 36 1.80 -5.74 -0.69
CA ALA A 36 2.58 -4.97 -1.64
C ALA A 36 3.05 -3.63 -1.05
N GLY A 37 2.16 -2.93 -0.32
CA GLY A 37 2.49 -1.70 0.38
C GLY A 37 3.57 -1.89 1.44
N ILE A 38 3.53 -2.96 2.23
CA ILE A 38 4.56 -3.29 3.21
C ILE A 38 5.91 -3.49 2.51
N GLN A 39 5.95 -4.29 1.43
CA GLN A 39 7.19 -4.58 0.72
C GLN A 39 7.80 -3.32 0.10
N LEU A 40 6.97 -2.48 -0.51
CA LEU A 40 7.41 -1.19 -1.05
C LEU A 40 7.99 -0.31 0.05
N ARG A 41 7.33 -0.25 1.22
CA ARG A 41 7.80 0.54 2.34
C ARG A 41 9.10 0.00 2.93
N MET A 42 9.24 -1.32 3.04
CA MET A 42 10.48 -1.96 3.47
C MET A 42 11.65 -1.64 2.54
N ALA A 43 11.42 -1.67 1.21
CA ALA A 43 12.44 -1.31 0.23
C ALA A 43 12.94 0.13 0.43
N GLY A 44 12.02 1.08 0.62
CA GLY A 44 12.38 2.47 0.92
C GLY A 44 13.12 2.62 2.25
N LEU A 45 12.68 1.93 3.30
CA LEU A 45 13.36 1.96 4.60
C LEU A 45 14.77 1.36 4.52
N ARG A 46 14.98 0.30 3.74
CA ARG A 46 16.29 -0.34 3.56
C ARG A 46 17.30 0.61 2.91
N MET A 47 16.84 1.52 2.03
CA MET A 47 17.71 2.54 1.42
C MET A 47 18.20 3.58 2.44
N VAL A 48 17.37 3.91 3.45
CA VAL A 48 17.69 4.92 4.47
C VAL A 48 18.38 4.32 5.70
N HIS A 49 18.09 3.05 6.00
CA HIS A 49 18.59 2.32 7.16
C HIS A 49 19.19 0.97 6.72
N PRO A 50 20.37 0.98 6.07
CA PRO A 50 20.99 -0.24 5.55
C PRO A 50 21.39 -1.24 6.65
N ASP A 51 21.57 -0.77 7.88
CA ASP A 51 22.01 -1.58 9.02
C ASP A 51 20.85 -2.27 9.75
N TRP A 52 19.60 -1.97 9.38
CA TRP A 52 18.43 -2.56 10.04
C TRP A 52 18.18 -3.98 9.56
N THR A 53 17.78 -4.85 10.49
CA THR A 53 17.35 -6.21 10.16
C THR A 53 16.00 -6.20 9.44
N ASP A 54 15.70 -7.26 8.72
CA ASP A 54 14.43 -7.41 8.01
C ASP A 54 13.23 -7.39 8.97
N GLU A 55 13.36 -7.95 10.19
CA GLU A 55 12.30 -7.88 11.21
C GLU A 55 12.02 -6.44 11.63
N ARG A 56 13.07 -5.64 11.82
CA ARG A 56 12.94 -4.22 12.17
C ARG A 56 12.31 -3.43 11.03
N LEU A 57 12.77 -3.66 9.79
CA LEU A 57 12.19 -3.05 8.59
C LEU A 57 10.71 -3.38 8.45
N GLN A 58 10.33 -4.64 8.68
CA GLN A 58 8.95 -5.09 8.56
C GLN A 58 8.04 -4.48 9.65
N PHE A 59 8.53 -4.41 10.90
CA PHE A 59 7.83 -3.75 12.00
C PHE A 59 7.56 -2.27 11.69
N GLU A 60 8.59 -1.54 11.29
CA GLU A 60 8.48 -0.09 10.99
C GLU A 60 7.65 0.17 9.72
N ALA A 61 7.75 -0.70 8.71
CA ALA A 61 6.91 -0.60 7.52
C ALA A 61 5.43 -0.67 7.88
N ARG A 62 5.01 -1.70 8.64
CA ARG A 62 3.62 -1.84 9.12
C ARG A 62 3.20 -0.67 9.99
N ARG A 63 4.05 -0.25 10.93
CA ARG A 63 3.78 0.90 11.80
C ARG A 63 3.54 2.18 11.01
N SER A 64 4.32 2.43 9.95
CA SER A 64 4.17 3.64 9.13
C SER A 64 2.90 3.63 8.25
N LEU A 65 2.47 2.45 7.79
CA LEU A 65 1.27 2.33 6.96
C LEU A 65 -0.05 2.55 7.73
N LEU A 66 -0.04 2.44 9.06
CA LEU A 66 -1.19 2.78 9.91
C LEU A 66 -1.68 4.23 9.70
N HIS A 67 -0.79 5.13 9.31
CA HIS A 67 -1.07 6.56 9.12
C HIS A 67 -1.03 6.99 7.66
N ALA A 68 -0.90 6.06 6.71
CA ALA A 68 -0.70 6.40 5.30
C ALA A 68 -1.96 6.92 4.58
N GLY A 69 -3.14 6.76 5.20
CA GLY A 69 -4.44 7.16 4.63
C GLY A 69 -5.18 8.23 5.43
N THR A 70 -4.48 8.95 6.31
CA THR A 70 -5.03 10.01 7.20
C THR A 70 -4.24 11.29 7.03
#